data_AF-A0A292ZCI8-F1
#
_entry.id   AF-A0A292ZCI8-F1
#
_cell.length_a   1.000
_cell.length_b   1.000
_cell.length_c   1.000
_cell.angle_alpha   90.00
_cell.angle_beta   90.00
_cell.angle_gamma   90.00
#
_symmetry.space_group_name_H-M   'P 1'
#
loop_
_entity.id
_entity.type
_entity.pdbx_description
1 polymer ?
#
loop_
_entity_poly.entity_id
_entity_poly.type
_entity_poly.pdbx_seq_one_letter_code
_entity_poly.pdbx_strand_id
1 'polypeptide(L)'
;MAELAAAAHVSVGQIYRLFKGKEDIIEAIVNSDTREREATILSLQNRLEAGEISIERTFELLLLEVMDNPHEALSFDILAEGFRNARVAGTIADMCNGLRKSLGDFACVANPGLSGEALKSAEEMILACLFGLGHRSLSAPTISAERTAKCAAFMIVAALRAMD
;
A
#
# COMPACT_ATOMS: atom_id res chain seq x y z
N MET A 1 25.79 -0.28 -3.84
CA MET A 1 26.48 -0.99 -2.74
C MET A 1 27.55 -0.14 -2.06
N ALA A 2 28.55 0.39 -2.77
CA ALA A 2 29.56 1.26 -2.16
C ALA A 2 28.96 2.53 -1.51
N GLU A 3 28.04 3.19 -2.19
CA GLU A 3 27.31 4.36 -1.65
C GLU A 3 26.46 4.01 -0.42
N LEU A 4 25.76 2.86 -0.44
CA LEU A 4 25.01 2.36 0.72
C LEU A 4 25.92 2.08 1.92
N ALA A 5 27.11 1.51 1.67
CA ALA A 5 28.10 1.23 2.71
C ALA A 5 28.64 2.52 3.33
N ALA A 6 28.94 3.52 2.49
CA ALA A 6 29.36 4.83 2.94
C ALA A 6 28.27 5.52 3.78
N ALA A 7 27.02 5.52 3.31
CA ALA A 7 25.88 6.12 4.01
C ALA A 7 25.57 5.42 5.35
N ALA A 8 25.71 4.10 5.42
CA ALA A 8 25.51 3.31 6.63
C ALA A 8 26.74 3.25 7.55
N HIS A 9 27.84 3.92 7.20
CA HIS A 9 29.13 3.87 7.92
C HIS A 9 29.66 2.45 8.17
N VAL A 10 29.49 1.55 7.18
CA VAL A 10 29.99 0.17 7.21
C VAL A 10 30.88 -0.13 6.02
N SER A 11 31.66 -1.21 6.07
CA SER A 11 32.39 -1.69 4.91
C SER A 11 31.46 -2.33 3.87
N VAL A 12 31.84 -2.24 2.60
CA VAL A 12 31.14 -2.94 1.50
C VAL A 12 31.03 -4.45 1.77
N GLY A 13 32.09 -5.04 2.34
CA GLY A 13 32.10 -6.46 2.73
C GLY A 13 31.08 -6.81 3.82
N GLN A 14 30.77 -5.88 4.75
CA GLN A 14 29.71 -6.09 5.74
C GLN A 14 28.32 -6.09 5.10
N ILE A 15 28.06 -5.21 4.12
CA ILE A 15 26.80 -5.27 3.36
C ILE A 15 26.67 -6.60 2.61
N TYR A 16 27.73 -7.06 1.94
CA TYR A 16 27.70 -8.33 1.19
C TYR A 16 27.50 -9.59 2.05
N ARG A 17 27.76 -9.51 3.35
CA ARG A 17 27.43 -10.59 4.29
C ARG A 17 25.92 -10.71 4.51
N LEU A 18 25.20 -9.59 4.48
CA LEU A 18 23.76 -9.52 4.72
C LEU A 18 22.97 -9.62 3.42
N PHE A 19 23.48 -9.04 2.33
CA PHE A 19 22.80 -8.91 1.05
C PHE A 19 23.75 -9.27 -0.10
N LYS A 20 23.42 -10.31 -0.87
CA LYS A 20 24.20 -10.75 -2.05
C LYS A 20 24.10 -9.76 -3.21
N GLY A 21 23.00 -9.02 -3.31
CA GLY A 21 22.74 -8.04 -4.35
C GLY A 21 21.87 -6.87 -3.90
N LYS A 22 21.64 -5.92 -4.82
CA LYS A 22 20.72 -4.78 -4.60
C LYS A 22 19.28 -5.28 -4.44
N GLU A 23 18.95 -6.35 -5.13
CA GLU A 23 17.65 -7.03 -5.10
C GLU A 23 17.31 -7.52 -3.69
N ASP A 24 18.28 -8.08 -2.96
CA ASP A 24 18.04 -8.53 -1.58
C ASP A 24 17.73 -7.37 -0.64
N ILE A 25 18.33 -6.20 -0.90
CA ILE A 25 18.06 -4.97 -0.13
C ILE A 25 16.66 -4.47 -0.45
N ILE A 26 16.29 -4.40 -1.74
CA ILE A 26 14.94 -4.00 -2.17
C ILE A 26 13.90 -4.93 -1.56
N GLU A 27 14.11 -6.24 -1.63
CA GLU A 27 13.22 -7.22 -1.02
C GLU A 27 13.08 -7.03 0.48
N ALA A 28 14.20 -6.79 1.18
CA ALA A 28 14.15 -6.55 2.61
C ALA A 28 13.37 -5.28 2.97
N ILE A 29 13.50 -4.21 2.16
CA ILE A 29 12.73 -2.97 2.31
C ILE A 29 11.24 -3.25 2.08
N VAL A 30 10.87 -3.79 0.92
CA VAL A 30 9.46 -4.07 0.57
C VAL A 30 8.81 -4.99 1.60
N ASN A 31 9.51 -6.02 2.07
CA ASN A 31 9.01 -6.92 3.10
C ASN A 31 8.87 -6.24 4.48
N SER A 32 9.73 -5.27 4.80
CA SER A 32 9.59 -4.49 6.02
C SER A 32 8.35 -3.61 5.96
N ASP A 33 8.21 -2.84 4.88
CA ASP A 33 7.07 -1.95 4.64
C ASP A 33 5.75 -2.73 4.59
N THR A 34 5.77 -3.93 3.99
CA THR A 34 4.61 -4.83 3.93
C THR A 34 4.16 -5.24 5.34
N ARG A 35 5.10 -5.64 6.22
CA ARG A 35 4.76 -6.03 7.60
C ARG A 35 4.20 -4.89 8.42
N GLU A 36 4.75 -3.69 8.27
CA GLU A 36 4.24 -2.49 8.94
C GLU A 36 2.81 -2.19 8.46
N ARG A 37 2.57 -2.27 7.15
CA ARG A 37 1.24 -2.06 6.58
C ARG A 37 0.24 -3.13 7.02
N GLU A 38 0.65 -4.40 7.07
CA GLU A 38 -0.19 -5.50 7.58
C GLU A 38 -0.62 -5.23 9.02
N ALA A 39 0.26 -4.73 9.87
CA ALA A 39 -0.07 -4.36 11.25
C ALA A 39 -1.08 -3.20 11.30
N THR A 40 -0.92 -2.17 10.46
CA THR A 40 -1.89 -1.06 10.35
C THR A 40 -3.26 -1.55 9.89
N ILE A 41 -3.31 -2.40 8.86
CA ILE A 41 -4.55 -2.97 8.33
C ILE A 41 -5.25 -3.82 9.38
N LEU A 42 -4.52 -4.68 10.08
CA LEU A 42 -5.08 -5.52 11.14
C LEU A 42 -5.64 -4.67 12.29
N SER A 43 -4.96 -3.57 12.65
CA SER A 43 -5.48 -2.61 13.63
C SER A 43 -6.80 -1.99 13.17
N LEU A 44 -6.90 -1.59 11.89
CA LEU A 44 -8.13 -1.05 11.33
C LEU A 44 -9.27 -2.08 11.28
N GLN A 45 -8.97 -3.33 10.92
CA GLN A 45 -9.94 -4.44 10.94
C GLN A 45 -10.51 -4.64 12.34
N ASN A 46 -9.65 -4.77 13.35
CA ASN A 46 -10.09 -4.97 14.74
C ASN A 46 -11.00 -3.83 15.24
N ARG A 47 -10.65 -2.58 14.92
CA ARG A 47 -11.44 -1.40 15.32
C ARG A 47 -12.78 -1.33 14.59
N LEU A 48 -12.82 -1.74 13.32
CA LEU A 48 -14.05 -1.83 12.52
C LEU A 48 -14.97 -2.92 13.08
N GLU A 49 -14.43 -4.11 13.37
CA GLU A 49 -15.18 -5.23 13.94
C GLU A 49 -15.73 -4.91 15.35
N ALA A 50 -14.98 -4.17 16.16
CA ALA A 50 -15.42 -3.68 17.45
C ALA A 50 -16.46 -2.54 17.37
N GLY A 51 -16.75 -2.03 16.17
CA GLY A 51 -17.69 -0.92 15.94
C GLY A 51 -17.14 0.44 16.39
N GLU A 52 -15.84 0.58 16.62
CA GLU A 52 -15.20 1.83 17.05
C GLU A 52 -15.08 2.85 15.90
N ILE A 53 -15.00 2.35 14.67
CA ILE A 53 -14.93 3.16 13.44
C ILE A 53 -15.90 2.61 12.39
N SER A 54 -16.46 3.50 11.56
CA SER A 54 -17.27 3.09 10.41
C SER A 54 -16.40 2.66 9.24
N ILE A 55 -16.99 1.98 8.26
CA ILE A 55 -16.28 1.60 7.03
C ILE A 55 -15.72 2.82 6.26
N GLU A 56 -16.44 3.94 6.24
CA GLU A 56 -15.95 5.19 5.66
C GLU A 56 -14.71 5.69 6.40
N ARG A 57 -14.72 5.63 7.74
CA ARG A 57 -13.57 6.05 8.55
C ARG A 57 -12.38 5.09 8.38
N THR A 58 -12.63 3.80 8.20
CA THR A 58 -11.60 2.80 7.88
C THR A 58 -10.90 3.15 6.57
N PHE A 59 -11.65 3.39 5.49
CA PHE A 59 -11.05 3.81 4.21
C PHE A 59 -10.33 5.16 4.31
N GLU A 60 -10.88 6.12 5.04
CA GLU A 60 -10.22 7.42 5.25
C GLU A 60 -8.86 7.27 5.95
N LEU A 61 -8.78 6.47 7.01
CA LEU A 61 -7.53 6.21 7.73
C LEU A 61 -6.53 5.45 6.87
N LEU A 62 -6.98 4.44 6.11
CA LEU A 62 -6.14 3.71 5.18
C LEU A 62 -5.55 4.62 4.09
N LEU A 63 -6.35 5.57 3.59
CA LEU A 63 -5.92 6.53 2.57
C LEU A 63 -4.95 7.57 3.12
N LEU A 64 -5.15 8.03 4.36
CA LEU A 64 -4.22 8.90 5.04
C LEU A 64 -2.86 8.26 5.22
N GLU A 65 -2.83 7.00 5.67
CA GLU A 65 -1.61 6.23 5.86
C GLU A 65 -0.76 6.17 4.58
N VAL A 66 -1.38 5.87 3.43
CA VAL A 66 -0.62 5.78 2.17
C VAL A 66 -0.14 7.13 1.65
N MET A 67 -0.86 8.21 1.97
CA MET A 67 -0.48 9.57 1.58
C MET A 67 0.65 10.14 2.45
N ASP A 68 0.83 9.62 3.67
CA ASP A 68 1.91 10.01 4.59
C ASP A 68 3.15 9.13 4.40
N ASN A 69 3.60 8.98 3.15
CA ASN A 69 4.78 8.18 2.82
C ASN A 69 6.04 9.07 2.74
N PRO A 70 6.91 9.09 3.76
CA PRO A 70 8.15 9.88 3.73
C PRO A 70 9.19 9.34 2.73
N HIS A 71 8.96 8.15 2.16
CA HIS A 71 9.86 7.44 1.27
C HIS A 71 9.31 7.31 -0.16
N GLU A 72 8.40 8.19 -0.57
CA GLU A 72 7.75 8.17 -1.90
C GLU A 72 8.72 8.06 -3.08
N ALA A 73 9.84 8.80 -3.05
CA ALA A 73 10.87 8.72 -4.11
C ALA A 73 11.50 7.32 -4.21
N LEU A 74 11.77 6.68 -3.07
CA LEU A 74 12.29 5.31 -3.03
C LEU A 74 11.25 4.31 -3.56
N SER A 75 9.97 4.51 -3.24
CA SER A 75 8.89 3.70 -3.79
C SER A 75 8.86 3.76 -5.32
N PHE A 76 9.05 4.93 -5.93
CA PHE A 76 9.17 5.06 -7.38
C PHE A 76 10.38 4.34 -7.96
N ASP A 77 11.56 4.44 -7.32
CA ASP A 77 12.76 3.74 -7.76
C ASP A 77 12.57 2.21 -7.73
N ILE A 78 11.91 1.70 -6.68
CA ILE A 78 11.58 0.27 -6.53
C ILE A 78 10.60 -0.17 -7.62
N LEU A 79 9.54 0.61 -7.88
CA LEU A 79 8.58 0.32 -8.94
C LEU A 79 9.26 0.31 -10.32
N ALA A 80 10.12 1.28 -10.59
CA ALA A 80 10.89 1.35 -11.84
C ALA A 80 11.84 0.16 -12.00
N GLU A 81 12.49 -0.28 -10.92
CA GLU A 81 13.31 -1.50 -10.91
C GLU A 81 12.47 -2.75 -11.17
N GLY A 82 11.24 -2.84 -10.61
CA GLY A 82 10.32 -3.95 -10.86
C GLY A 82 10.05 -4.17 -12.36
N PHE A 83 9.95 -3.11 -13.16
CA PHE A 83 9.79 -3.25 -14.62
C PHE A 83 11.02 -3.81 -15.35
N ARG A 84 12.20 -3.78 -14.71
CA ARG A 84 13.48 -4.24 -15.28
C ARG A 84 13.95 -5.56 -14.68
N ASN A 85 13.46 -5.90 -13.49
CA ASN A 85 13.91 -7.04 -12.70
C ASN A 85 12.72 -7.88 -12.23
N ALA A 86 12.57 -9.06 -12.83
CA ALA A 86 11.46 -9.97 -12.56
C ALA A 86 11.39 -10.43 -11.09
N ARG A 87 12.53 -10.48 -10.39
CA ARG A 87 12.56 -10.85 -8.97
C ARG A 87 11.91 -9.77 -8.12
N VAL A 88 12.29 -8.51 -8.33
CA VAL A 88 11.68 -7.34 -7.65
C VAL A 88 10.20 -7.22 -8.00
N ALA A 89 9.83 -7.45 -9.27
CA ALA A 89 8.43 -7.49 -9.69
C ALA A 89 7.61 -8.54 -8.92
N GLY A 90 8.17 -9.74 -8.72
CA GLY A 90 7.56 -10.81 -7.94
C GLY A 90 7.28 -10.37 -6.50
N THR A 91 8.25 -9.74 -5.84
CA THR A 91 8.08 -9.23 -4.48
C THR A 91 6.96 -8.20 -4.37
N ILE A 92 6.88 -7.26 -5.32
CA ILE A 92 5.81 -6.26 -5.36
C ILE A 92 4.46 -6.93 -5.60
N ALA A 93 4.40 -7.93 -6.48
CA ALA A 93 3.19 -8.68 -6.76
C ALA A 93 2.68 -9.44 -5.51
N ASP A 94 3.58 -10.07 -4.76
CA ASP A 94 3.25 -10.79 -3.52
C ASP A 94 2.69 -9.83 -2.45
N MET A 95 3.31 -8.66 -2.27
CA MET A 95 2.78 -7.59 -1.42
C MET A 95 1.35 -7.19 -1.84
N CYS A 96 1.14 -6.93 -3.14
CA CYS A 96 -0.19 -6.56 -3.65
C CYS A 96 -1.23 -7.66 -3.45
N ASN A 97 -0.84 -8.94 -3.58
CA ASN A 97 -1.73 -10.07 -3.33
C ASN A 97 -2.15 -10.15 -1.86
N GLY A 98 -1.24 -9.88 -0.93
CA GLY A 98 -1.57 -9.75 0.50
C GLY A 98 -2.58 -8.64 0.76
N LEU A 99 -2.35 -7.47 0.17
CA LEU A 99 -3.25 -6.30 0.29
C LEU A 99 -4.65 -6.58 -0.25
N ARG A 100 -4.79 -7.20 -1.43
CA ARG A 100 -6.09 -7.45 -2.07
C ARG A 100 -7.07 -8.16 -1.15
N LYS A 101 -6.60 -9.16 -0.40
CA LYS A 101 -7.45 -9.89 0.54
C LYS A 101 -8.09 -8.96 1.58
N SER A 102 -7.28 -8.14 2.24
CA SER A 102 -7.78 -7.19 3.24
C SER A 102 -8.68 -6.11 2.65
N LEU A 103 -8.39 -5.66 1.42
CA LEU A 103 -9.26 -4.72 0.71
C LEU A 103 -10.61 -5.34 0.36
N GLY A 104 -10.61 -6.61 -0.04
CA GLY A 104 -11.82 -7.39 -0.27
C GLY A 104 -12.67 -7.52 1.00
N ASP A 105 -12.05 -7.79 2.14
CA ASP A 105 -12.74 -7.83 3.44
C ASP A 105 -13.46 -6.50 3.75
N PHE A 106 -12.77 -5.37 3.59
CA PHE A 106 -13.39 -4.04 3.76
C PHE A 106 -14.50 -3.77 2.75
N ALA A 107 -14.32 -4.20 1.49
CA ALA A 107 -15.33 -4.07 0.46
C ALA A 107 -16.61 -4.85 0.81
N CYS A 108 -16.47 -6.07 1.32
CA CYS A 108 -17.58 -6.90 1.79
C CYS A 108 -18.29 -6.30 3.01
N VAL A 109 -17.58 -5.58 3.89
CA VAL A 109 -18.22 -4.82 4.97
C VAL A 109 -19.08 -3.67 4.42
N ALA A 110 -18.60 -2.97 3.39
CA ALA A 110 -19.37 -1.92 2.74
C ALA A 110 -20.58 -2.45 1.96
N ASN A 111 -20.44 -3.62 1.32
CA ASN A 111 -21.47 -4.30 0.56
C ASN A 111 -21.38 -5.84 0.77
N PRO A 112 -22.21 -6.42 1.66
CA PRO A 112 -22.19 -7.86 1.94
C PRO A 112 -22.57 -8.77 0.77
N GLY A 113 -23.17 -8.23 -0.30
CA GLY A 113 -23.51 -8.97 -1.51
C GLY A 113 -22.36 -9.13 -2.50
N LEU A 114 -21.26 -8.37 -2.30
CA LEU A 114 -20.16 -8.31 -3.24
C LEU A 114 -19.42 -9.66 -3.32
N SER A 115 -19.31 -10.22 -4.53
CA SER A 115 -18.66 -11.51 -4.74
C SER A 115 -18.14 -11.65 -6.17
N GLY A 116 -17.40 -12.74 -6.45
CA GLY A 116 -16.97 -13.08 -7.80
C GLY A 116 -16.15 -11.98 -8.50
N GLU A 117 -16.56 -11.62 -9.71
CA GLU A 117 -15.90 -10.59 -10.52
C GLU A 117 -16.09 -9.18 -9.98
N ALA A 118 -17.24 -8.89 -9.35
CA ALA A 118 -17.52 -7.60 -8.74
C ALA A 118 -16.57 -7.33 -7.57
N LEU A 119 -16.33 -8.33 -6.71
CA LEU A 119 -15.36 -8.23 -5.62
C LEU A 119 -13.94 -7.99 -6.14
N LYS A 120 -13.49 -8.77 -7.13
CA LYS A 120 -12.16 -8.57 -7.75
C LYS A 120 -12.01 -7.19 -8.38
N SER A 121 -13.07 -6.70 -9.03
CA SER A 121 -13.08 -5.36 -9.61
C SER A 121 -12.95 -4.27 -8.55
N ALA A 122 -13.67 -4.42 -7.42
CA ALA A 122 -13.54 -3.53 -6.28
C ALA A 122 -12.12 -3.55 -5.70
N GLU A 123 -11.53 -4.73 -5.50
CA GLU A 123 -10.14 -4.87 -5.01
C GLU A 123 -9.15 -4.13 -5.92
N GLU A 124 -9.25 -4.31 -7.24
CA GLU A 124 -8.39 -3.62 -8.20
C GLU A 124 -8.56 -2.09 -8.17
N MET A 125 -9.80 -1.61 -8.10
CA MET A 125 -10.07 -0.16 -8.07
C MET A 125 -9.58 0.48 -6.76
N ILE A 126 -9.80 -0.19 -5.62
CA ILE A 126 -9.29 0.28 -4.33
C ILE A 126 -7.76 0.29 -4.36
N LEU A 127 -7.12 -0.79 -4.84
CA LEU A 127 -5.67 -0.86 -4.92
C LEU A 127 -5.09 0.23 -5.83
N ALA A 128 -5.70 0.48 -6.99
CA ALA A 128 -5.31 1.56 -7.89
C ALA A 128 -5.43 2.94 -7.22
N CYS A 129 -6.50 3.19 -6.45
CA CYS A 129 -6.64 4.40 -5.66
C CYS A 129 -5.53 4.54 -4.61
N LEU A 130 -5.16 3.47 -3.90
CA LEU A 130 -4.07 3.50 -2.93
C LEU A 130 -2.73 3.84 -3.59
N PHE A 131 -2.42 3.25 -4.74
CA PHE A 131 -1.19 3.58 -5.49
C PHE A 131 -1.20 5.01 -6.00
N GLY A 132 -2.28 5.45 -6.65
CA GLY A 132 -2.37 6.80 -7.21
C GLY A 132 -2.30 7.88 -6.13
N LEU A 133 -2.98 7.68 -5.01
CA LEU A 133 -3.01 8.64 -3.92
C LEU A 133 -1.78 8.59 -3.03
N GLY A 134 -1.16 7.42 -2.87
CA GLY A 134 0.09 7.28 -2.12
C GLY A 134 1.30 7.91 -2.81
N HIS A 135 1.20 8.18 -4.11
CA HIS A 135 2.24 8.86 -4.89
C HIS A 135 1.78 10.24 -5.43
N ARG A 136 0.92 10.90 -4.66
CA ARG A 136 0.24 12.12 -5.11
C ARG A 136 1.12 13.37 -5.13
N SER A 137 2.32 13.38 -4.55
CA SER A 137 3.09 14.64 -4.43
C SER A 137 3.45 15.23 -5.81
N LEU A 138 3.77 14.37 -6.77
CA LEU A 138 4.07 14.75 -8.16
C LEU A 138 2.86 15.32 -8.91
N SER A 139 1.64 15.07 -8.44
CA SER A 139 0.41 15.60 -9.05
C SER A 139 0.12 17.06 -8.69
N ALA A 140 0.99 17.68 -7.87
CA ALA A 140 0.83 19.05 -7.36
C ALA A 140 -0.57 19.27 -6.74
N PRO A 141 -0.92 18.52 -5.68
CA PRO A 141 -2.26 18.52 -5.14
C PRO A 141 -2.67 19.90 -4.62
N THR A 142 -3.88 20.34 -4.99
CA THR A 142 -4.42 21.66 -4.59
C THR A 142 -5.25 21.61 -3.30
N ILE A 143 -5.45 20.42 -2.73
CA ILE A 143 -6.19 20.19 -1.48
C ILE A 143 -5.39 19.31 -0.52
N SER A 144 -5.69 19.43 0.78
CA SER A 144 -4.98 18.69 1.83
C SER A 144 -5.18 17.16 1.72
N ALA A 145 -4.27 16.41 2.33
CA ALA A 145 -4.36 14.95 2.38
C ALA A 145 -5.64 14.51 3.11
N GLU A 146 -5.99 15.15 4.22
CA GLU A 146 -7.20 14.87 5.01
C GLU A 146 -8.47 15.09 4.19
N ARG A 147 -8.55 16.20 3.44
CA ARG A 147 -9.71 16.45 2.59
C ARG A 147 -9.79 15.44 1.46
N THR A 148 -8.66 15.09 0.85
CA THR A 148 -8.58 14.10 -0.22
C THR A 148 -9.02 12.73 0.27
N ALA A 149 -8.46 12.26 1.39
CA ALA A 149 -8.77 10.97 2.00
C ALA A 149 -10.24 10.85 2.37
N LYS A 150 -10.81 11.89 3.00
CA LYS A 150 -12.23 11.91 3.37
C LYS A 150 -13.15 11.82 2.14
N CYS A 151 -12.86 12.59 1.08
CA CYS A 151 -13.64 12.56 -0.15
C CYS A 151 -13.48 11.23 -0.91
N ALA A 152 -12.26 10.71 -1.02
CA ALA A 152 -11.99 9.44 -1.67
C ALA A 152 -12.65 8.26 -0.92
N ALA A 153 -12.58 8.23 0.41
CA ALA A 153 -13.26 7.22 1.22
C ALA A 153 -14.77 7.23 1.00
N PHE A 154 -15.39 8.42 0.98
CA PHE A 154 -16.81 8.57 0.67
C PHE A 154 -17.14 8.04 -0.73
N MET A 155 -16.35 8.40 -1.75
CA MET A 155 -16.56 7.95 -3.12
C MET A 155 -16.41 6.43 -3.28
N ILE A 156 -15.39 5.84 -2.65
CA ILE A 156 -15.15 4.39 -2.66
C ILE A 156 -16.33 3.67 -2.03
N VAL A 157 -16.74 4.04 -0.81
CA VAL A 157 -17.84 3.37 -0.11
C VAL A 157 -19.17 3.55 -0.85
N ALA A 158 -19.43 4.74 -1.39
CA ALA A 158 -20.62 4.99 -2.21
C ALA A 158 -20.64 4.11 -3.47
N ALA A 159 -19.50 3.96 -4.16
CA ALA A 159 -19.38 3.09 -5.32
C ALA A 159 -19.61 1.62 -4.94
N LEU A 160 -18.95 1.12 -3.89
CA LEU A 160 -19.09 -0.25 -3.42
C LEU A 160 -20.54 -0.62 -3.08
N ARG A 161 -21.26 0.29 -2.40
CA ARG A 161 -22.68 0.09 -2.05
C ARG A 161 -23.61 0.08 -3.26
N ALA A 162 -23.20 0.66 -4.38
CA ALA A 162 -23.97 0.72 -5.61
C ALA A 162 -23.60 -0.39 -6.61
N MET A 163 -22.61 -1.23 -6.30
CA MET A 163 -22.24 -2.38 -7.14
C MET A 163 -23.23 -3.53 -6.93
N ASP A 164 -23.62 -4.15 -8.05
CA ASP A 164 -24.47 -5.34 -8.13
C ASP A 164 -23.67 -6.64 -8.01
#